data_AF-A0A1G5H9I1-F1
#
_entry.id   AF-A0A1G5H9I1-F1
#
_cell.length_a   1.000
_cell.length_b   1.000
_cell.length_c   1.000
_cell.angle_alpha   90.00
_cell.angle_beta   90.00
_cell.angle_gamma   90.00
#
_symmetry.space_group_name_H-M   'P 1'
#
loop_
_entity.id
_entity.type
_entity.pdbx_description
1 polymer ?
#
loop_
_entity_poly.entity_id
_entity_poly.type
_entity_poly.pdbx_seq_one_letter_code
_entity_poly.pdbx_strand_id
1 'polypeptide(L)'
;MLENAGEIFKLLNCTGLLRVDYFVTDKDQFYVNEVNTMPGFTSFSMFPALWEKTDGTTYGQLIEKLIELAFENHQQKKKILKERKK
;
A
#
# COMPACT_ATOMS: atom_id res chain seq x y z
N MET A 1 -7.17 -5.59 18.20
CA MET A 1 -7.58 -4.68 17.12
C MET A 1 -6.48 -4.73 16.08
N LEU A 2 -6.75 -4.53 14.78
CA LEU A 2 -5.67 -4.46 13.80
C LEU A 2 -5.04 -3.08 13.97
N GLU A 3 -3.83 -3.02 14.52
CA GLU A 3 -3.27 -1.75 14.99
C GLU A 3 -2.31 -1.12 13.97
N ASN A 4 -1.72 -1.92 13.08
CA ASN A 4 -0.76 -1.42 12.10
C ASN A 4 -1.25 -1.55 10.65
N ALA A 5 -0.75 -0.66 9.79
CA ALA A 5 -1.15 -0.56 8.39
C ALA A 5 -0.87 -1.84 7.59
N GLY A 6 0.15 -2.62 7.97
CA GLY A 6 0.51 -3.87 7.30
C GLY A 6 -0.48 -5.00 7.55
N GLU A 7 -1.05 -5.08 8.75
CA GLU A 7 -2.11 -6.02 9.08
C GLU A 7 -3.41 -5.69 8.34
N ILE A 8 -3.77 -4.40 8.27
CA ILE A 8 -4.93 -3.92 7.51
C ILE A 8 -4.77 -4.27 6.02
N PHE A 9 -3.58 -4.04 5.45
CA PHE A 9 -3.26 -4.40 4.07
C PHE A 9 -3.50 -5.88 3.78
N LYS A 10 -3.06 -6.76 4.68
CA LYS A 10 -3.26 -8.20 4.56
C LYS A 10 -4.72 -8.60 4.73
N LEU A 11 -5.41 -8.06 5.73
CA LEU A 11 -6.82 -8.38 5.99
C LEU A 11 -7.70 -8.02 4.78
N LEU A 12 -7.47 -6.84 4.19
CA LEU A 12 -8.23 -6.35 3.04
C LEU A 12 -7.79 -7.00 1.72
N ASN A 13 -6.83 -7.93 1.76
CA ASN A 13 -6.27 -8.60 0.59
C ASN A 13 -5.82 -7.60 -0.49
N CYS A 14 -5.21 -6.49 -0.05
CA CYS A 14 -4.70 -5.46 -0.94
C CYS A 14 -3.45 -5.94 -1.70
N THR A 15 -3.17 -5.30 -2.83
CA THR A 15 -1.95 -5.51 -3.61
C THR A 15 -1.39 -4.17 -4.07
N GLY A 16 -0.07 -4.03 -4.15
CA GLY A 16 0.58 -2.79 -4.58
C GLY A 16 0.70 -1.79 -3.44
N LEU A 17 -0.32 -0.95 -3.24
CA LEU A 17 -0.27 0.18 -2.33
C LEU A 17 -1.52 0.33 -1.47
N LEU A 18 -1.34 0.98 -0.31
CA LEU A 18 -2.40 1.37 0.62
C LEU A 18 -1.91 2.54 1.46
N ARG A 19 -2.73 3.58 1.60
CA ARG A 19 -2.54 4.59 2.65
C ARG A 19 -3.59 4.35 3.73
N VAL A 20 -3.15 4.28 4.98
CA VAL A 20 -4.05 4.21 6.13
C VAL A 20 -3.89 5.50 6.91
N ASP A 21 -4.99 6.22 7.07
CA ASP A 21 -5.03 7.47 7.79
C ASP A 21 -5.54 7.20 9.20
N TYR A 22 -4.84 7.72 10.21
CA TYR A 22 -5.14 7.47 11.61
C TYR A 22 -5.53 8.75 12.33
N PHE A 23 -6.44 8.63 13.30
CA PHE A 23 -6.52 9.57 14.41
C PHE A 23 -5.55 9.14 15.50
N VAL A 24 -4.86 10.10 16.11
CA VAL A 24 -3.99 9.90 17.27
C VAL A 24 -4.56 10.69 18.43
N THR A 25 -4.75 10.04 19.56
CA THR A 25 -5.22 10.71 20.80
C THR A 25 -4.05 11.21 21.63
N ASP A 26 -4.30 12.10 22.59
CA ASP A 26 -3.29 12.59 23.54
C ASP A 26 -2.67 11.50 24.45
N LYS A 27 -3.22 10.28 24.40
CA LYS A 27 -2.70 9.10 25.11
C LYS A 27 -1.93 8.14 24.18
N ASP A 28 -1.46 8.65 23.03
CA ASP A 28 -0.75 7.89 21.99
C ASP A 28 -1.52 6.66 21.47
N GLN A 29 -2.85 6.69 21.54
CA GLN A 29 -3.70 5.65 20.95
C GLN A 29 -4.01 5.99 19.50
N PHE A 30 -3.84 5.00 18.62
CA PHE A 30 -4.12 5.08 17.19
C PHE A 30 -5.48 4.47 16.87
N TYR A 31 -6.28 5.21 16.10
CA TYR A 31 -7.56 4.74 15.58
C TYR A 31 -7.55 4.87 14.07
N VAL A 32 -7.87 3.79 13.36
CA VAL A 32 -8.01 3.81 11.91
C VAL A 32 -9.19 4.71 11.54
N ASN A 33 -8.93 5.77 10.77
CA ASN A 33 -9.95 6.66 10.25
C ASN A 33 -10.44 6.18 8.89
N GLU A 34 -9.53 6.11 7.91
CA GLU A 34 -9.85 5.68 6.55
C GLU A 34 -8.72 4.89 5.92
N VAL A 35 -9.08 4.12 4.88
CA VAL A 35 -8.16 3.32 4.08
C VAL A 35 -8.31 3.73 2.62
N ASN A 36 -7.22 4.15 2.01
CA ASN A 36 -7.16 4.62 0.62
C ASN A 36 -6.34 3.65 -0.25
N THR A 37 -7.02 2.97 -1.17
CA THR A 37 -6.41 2.05 -2.16
C THR A 37 -5.92 2.77 -3.42
N MET A 38 -6.25 4.06 -3.56
CA MET A 38 -5.77 4.95 -4.63
C MET A 38 -5.58 6.37 -4.07
N PRO A 39 -4.54 6.60 -3.23
CA PRO A 39 -4.28 7.91 -2.69
C PRO A 39 -3.81 8.86 -3.79
N GLY A 40 -3.89 10.18 -3.52
CA GLY A 40 -3.24 11.18 -4.37
C GLY A 40 -1.78 10.80 -4.63
N PHE A 41 -1.36 10.92 -5.89
CA PHE A 41 -0.10 10.36 -6.37
C PHE A 41 0.79 11.37 -7.10
N THR A 42 0.57 12.67 -6.93
CA THR A 42 1.55 13.67 -7.38
C THR A 42 2.77 13.62 -6.47
N SER A 43 3.91 14.17 -6.90
CA SER A 43 5.14 14.25 -6.08
C SER A 43 4.93 14.98 -4.75
N PHE A 44 3.94 15.88 -4.66
CA PHE A 44 3.58 16.61 -3.44
C PHE A 44 2.50 15.92 -2.60
N SER A 45 1.93 14.80 -3.09
CA SER A 45 0.91 14.08 -2.36
C SER A 45 1.50 13.36 -1.14
N MET A 46 0.69 13.17 -0.11
CA MET A 46 1.11 12.55 1.15
C MET A 46 1.72 11.16 0.97
N PHE A 47 1.17 10.34 0.05
CA PHE A 47 1.67 8.97 -0.10
C PHE A 47 3.12 8.94 -0.61
N PRO A 48 3.48 9.55 -1.75
CA PRO A 48 4.88 9.63 -2.16
C PRO A 48 5.80 10.35 -1.17
N ALA A 49 5.34 11.45 -0.57
CA ALA A 49 6.16 12.22 0.37
C ALA A 49 6.54 11.42 1.63
N LEU A 50 5.68 10.50 2.10
CA LEU A 50 6.00 9.63 3.25
C LEU A 50 7.12 8.65 2.94
N TRP A 51 7.16 8.07 1.73
CA TRP A 51 8.23 7.17 1.32
C TRP A 51 9.59 7.89 1.32
N GLU A 52 9.66 9.06 0.69
CA GLU A 52 10.87 9.88 0.67
C GLU A 52 11.33 10.24 2.10
N LYS A 53 10.41 10.65 2.97
CA LYS A 53 10.75 11.02 4.36
C LYS A 53 11.15 9.85 5.26
N THR A 54 10.70 8.63 4.94
CA THR A 54 10.92 7.45 5.79
C THR A 54 12.26 6.78 5.48
N ASP A 55 12.56 6.57 4.21
CA ASP A 55 13.76 5.83 3.78
C ASP A 55 14.48 6.45 2.58
N GLY A 56 14.08 7.64 2.13
CA GLY A 56 14.67 8.31 0.98
C GLY A 56 14.22 7.78 -0.37
N THR A 57 13.22 6.89 -0.43
CA THR A 57 12.67 6.41 -1.72
C THR A 57 12.14 7.58 -2.52
N THR A 58 12.77 7.85 -3.66
CA THR A 58 12.36 8.94 -4.56
C THR A 58 11.04 8.62 -5.25
N TYR A 59 10.33 9.65 -5.72
CA TYR A 59 9.08 9.49 -6.47
C TYR A 59 9.22 8.53 -7.68
N GLY A 60 10.34 8.62 -8.41
CA GLY A 60 10.64 7.72 -9.53
C GLY A 60 10.81 6.27 -9.10
N GLN A 61 11.58 6.02 -8.05
CA GLN A 61 11.77 4.67 -7.49
C GLN A 61 10.46 4.07 -6.96
N LEU A 62 9.60 4.90 -6.35
CA LEU A 62 8.29 4.46 -5.89
C LEU A 62 7.40 4.01 -7.05
N ILE A 63 7.38 4.78 -8.16
CA ILE A 63 6.64 4.39 -9.37
C ILE A 63 7.16 3.06 -9.92
N GLU A 64 8.48 2.93 -10.06
CA GLU A 64 9.12 1.72 -10.58
C GLU A 64 8.75 0.49 -9.74
N LYS A 65 8.86 0.60 -8.41
CA LYS A 65 8.46 -0.45 -7.46
C LYS A 65 6.99 -0.86 -7.60
N LEU A 66 6.08 0.09 -7.80
CA LEU A 66 4.66 -0.23 -7.99
C LEU A 66 4.36 -0.91 -9.32
N ILE A 67 5.09 -0.55 -10.38
CA ILE A 67 5.00 -1.22 -11.68
C ILE A 67 5.50 -2.66 -11.57
N GLU A 68 6.63 -2.89 -10.89
CA GLU A 68 7.15 -4.24 -10.63
C GLU A 68 6.14 -5.11 -9.88
N LEU A 69 5.59 -4.60 -8.77
CA LEU A 69 4.55 -5.27 -7.98
C LEU A 69 3.30 -5.59 -8.82
N ALA A 70 2.92 -4.72 -9.76
CA ALA A 70 1.80 -4.95 -10.66
C ALA A 70 2.08 -6.12 -11.62
N PHE A 71 3.29 -6.21 -12.18
CA PHE A 71 3.69 -7.34 -13.01
C PHE A 71 3.74 -8.65 -12.23
N GLU A 72 4.32 -8.66 -11.03
CA GLU A 72 4.36 -9.83 -10.16
C GLU A 72 2.96 -10.36 -9.86
N ASN A 73 2.05 -9.48 -9.41
CA ASN A 73 0.65 -9.82 -9.14
C ASN A 73 -0.06 -10.35 -10.39
N HIS A 74 0.18 -9.75 -11.55
CA HIS A 74 -0.39 -10.22 -12.82
C HIS A 74 0.08 -11.64 -13.16
N GLN A 75 1.38 -11.94 -13.02
CA GLN A 75 1.92 -13.28 -13.27
C GLN A 75 1.37 -14.32 -12.30
N GLN A 76 1.27 -13.99 -11.01
CA GLN A 76 0.68 -14.88 -10.00
C GLN A 76 -0.78 -15.23 -10.35
N LYS A 77 -1.60 -14.23 -10.67
CA LYS A 77 -2.99 -14.44 -11.10
C LYS A 77 -3.09 -15.31 -12.34
N LYS A 78 -2.22 -15.09 -13.33
CA LYS A 78 -2.17 -15.88 -14.56
C LYS A 78 -1.79 -17.35 -14.28
N LYS A 79 -0.87 -17.61 -13.36
CA LYS A 79 -0.49 -18.97 -12.93
C LYS A 79 -1.67 -19.70 -12.29
N ILE A 80 -2.33 -19.06 -11.33
CA ILE A 80 -3.52 -19.63 -10.64
C ILE A 80 -4.62 -19.97 -11.66
N LEU A 81 -4.87 -19.09 -12.63
CA LEU A 81 -5.89 -19.33 -13.67
C LEU A 81 -5.53 -20.50 -14.60
N LYS A 82 -4.24 -20.72 -14.89
CA LYS A 82 -3.80 -21.88 -15.68
C LYS A 82 -3.98 -23.18 -14.91
N GLU A 83 -3.63 -23.20 -13.62
CA GLU A 83 -3.76 -24.37 -12.76
C GLU A 83 -5.22 -24.80 -12.58
N ARG A 84 -6.16 -23.85 -12.47
CA ARG A 84 -7.61 -24.13 -12.39
C ARG A 84 -8.22 -24.73 -13.65
N LYS A 85 -7.56 -24.59 -14.81
CA LYS A 85 -8.05 -25.09 -16.11
C LYS A 85 -7.49 -26.47 -16.47
N LYS A 86 -6.55 -26.99 -15.68
CA LYS A 86 -5.97 -28.32 -15.82
C LYS A 86 -6.72 -29.30 -14.94
#